data_AF-A0A0U3E6Y1-F1
#
_entry.id   AF-A0A0U3E6Y1-F1
#
_cell.length_a   1.000
_cell.length_b   1.000
_cell.length_c   1.000
_cell.angle_alpha   90.00
_cell.angle_beta   90.00
_cell.angle_gamma   90.00
#
_symmetry.space_group_name_H-M   'P 1'
#
loop_
_entity.id
_entity.type
_entity.pdbx_description
1 polymer ?
#
loop_
_entity_poly.entity_id
_entity_poly.type
_entity_poly.pdbx_seq_one_letter_code
_entity_poly.pdbx_strand_id
1 'polypeptide(L)'
;MILVCNNIPKFKEGIEDAFVQRIVLFEFLNQFRGTDKQNPNLENEILEEPEEMEWLIYNGINAYKEMIQGNGDFKARIDEDETRKLLGKHINPIPYILNQLVSYSKEDTTMEEPIPTVELNNLIQYVAKIEGLAITKINDSEQINPHYLASQIRATFELDNKWTTKPQYVAQIEKSVNTYPQLYKKPQYNNWLEKMNNDT
;
A
#
# COMPACT_ATOMS: atom_id res chain seq x y z
N MET A 1 12.60 -6.23 -20.63
CA MET A 1 12.58 -7.24 -19.54
C MET A 1 11.25 -7.10 -18.83
N ILE A 2 10.49 -8.18 -18.70
CA ILE A 2 9.24 -8.20 -17.93
C ILE A 2 9.57 -8.88 -16.61
N LEU A 3 9.30 -8.19 -15.50
CA LEU A 3 9.46 -8.72 -14.15
C LEU A 3 8.06 -8.84 -13.55
N VAL A 4 7.73 -10.03 -13.07
CA VAL A 4 6.48 -10.29 -12.34
C VAL A 4 6.88 -10.58 -10.90
N CYS A 5 6.34 -9.81 -9.96
CA CYS A 5 6.64 -9.96 -8.56
C CYS A 5 5.43 -9.55 -7.71
N ASN A 6 5.18 -10.32 -6.64
CA ASN A 6 4.20 -9.93 -5.62
C ASN A 6 4.80 -8.93 -4.62
N ASN A 7 6.13 -8.83 -4.56
CA ASN A 7 6.87 -7.92 -3.69
C ASN A 7 8.04 -7.30 -4.47
N ILE A 8 8.11 -5.97 -4.47
CA ILE A 8 9.23 -5.24 -5.09
C ILE A 8 10.38 -5.20 -4.07
N PRO A 9 11.59 -5.68 -4.42
CA PRO A 9 12.73 -5.61 -3.52
C PRO A 9 13.14 -4.16 -3.24
N LYS A 10 13.69 -3.91 -2.06
CA LYS A 10 14.29 -2.59 -1.76
C LYS A 10 15.52 -2.38 -2.63
N PHE A 11 15.62 -1.21 -3.25
CA PHE A 11 16.83 -0.82 -3.97
C PHE A 11 17.90 -0.32 -3.00
N LYS A 12 19.15 -0.29 -3.48
CA LYS A 12 20.20 0.44 -2.77
C LYS A 12 19.95 1.93 -2.96
N GLU A 13 20.23 2.68 -1.91
CA GLU A 13 20.11 4.13 -1.87
C GLU A 13 20.83 4.79 -3.06
N GLY A 14 20.13 5.68 -3.75
CA GLY A 14 20.62 6.40 -4.93
C GLY A 14 20.48 5.66 -6.26
N ILE A 15 20.01 4.40 -6.24
CA ILE A 15 19.62 3.67 -7.46
C ILE A 15 18.14 3.93 -7.80
N GLU A 16 17.31 4.33 -6.82
CA GLU A 16 15.88 4.51 -7.02
C GLU A 16 15.56 5.46 -8.19
N ASP A 17 16.21 6.62 -8.25
CA ASP A 17 15.95 7.65 -9.26
C ASP A 17 16.27 7.15 -10.68
N ALA A 18 17.39 6.46 -10.82
CA ALA A 18 17.80 5.83 -12.07
C ALA A 18 16.83 4.72 -12.49
N PHE A 19 16.20 4.03 -11.53
CA PHE A 19 15.28 2.93 -11.78
C PHE A 19 13.88 3.43 -12.13
N VAL A 20 13.35 4.40 -11.38
CA VAL A 20 12.04 5.03 -11.62
C VAL A 20 11.93 5.56 -13.04
N GLN A 21 13.01 6.11 -13.59
CA GLN A 21 13.06 6.61 -14.96
C GLN A 21 13.02 5.49 -16.04
N ARG A 22 13.22 4.22 -15.69
CA ARG A 22 13.40 3.13 -16.66
C ARG A 22 12.38 2.01 -16.53
N ILE A 23 11.45 2.12 -15.59
CA ILE A 23 10.42 1.10 -15.36
C ILE A 23 9.04 1.64 -15.71
N VAL A 24 8.14 0.71 -16.01
CA VAL A 24 6.70 0.93 -16.00
C VAL A 24 6.13 -0.10 -15.01
N LEU A 25 5.30 0.36 -14.09
CA LEU A 25 4.69 -0.47 -13.07
C LEU A 25 3.23 -0.72 -13.41
N PHE A 26 2.80 -1.98 -13.29
CA PHE A 26 1.40 -2.38 -13.39
C PHE A 26 1.02 -3.08 -12.10
N GLU A 27 -0.01 -2.58 -11.42
CA GLU A 27 -0.56 -3.19 -10.21
C GLU A 27 -1.83 -3.97 -10.55
N PHE A 28 -1.86 -5.26 -10.22
CA PHE A 28 -3.03 -6.12 -10.42
C PHE A 28 -3.70 -6.35 -9.07
N LEU A 29 -4.69 -5.51 -8.76
CA LEU A 29 -5.37 -5.51 -7.46
C LEU A 29 -6.39 -6.65 -7.29
N ASN A 30 -6.91 -7.17 -8.40
CA ASN A 30 -7.94 -8.19 -8.37
C ASN A 30 -7.32 -9.58 -8.49
N GLN A 31 -7.74 -10.50 -7.63
CA GLN A 31 -7.42 -11.91 -7.81
C GLN A 31 -8.18 -12.44 -9.03
N PHE A 32 -7.43 -13.01 -9.96
CA PHE A 32 -8.00 -13.71 -11.13
C PHE A 32 -8.77 -14.97 -10.72
N ARG A 33 -8.56 -15.50 -9.51
CA ARG A 33 -9.16 -16.74 -9.02
C ARG A 33 -9.97 -16.51 -7.73
N GLY A 34 -11.11 -17.19 -7.58
CA GLY A 34 -11.96 -17.16 -6.39
C GLY A 34 -13.09 -16.14 -6.38
N THR A 35 -13.55 -15.66 -7.55
CA THR A 35 -14.69 -14.72 -7.65
C THR A 35 -15.87 -15.33 -8.40
N ASP A 36 -17.09 -14.86 -8.14
CA ASP A 36 -18.31 -15.34 -8.82
C ASP A 36 -18.32 -15.11 -10.35
N LYS A 37 -17.39 -14.27 -10.84
CA LYS A 37 -17.19 -13.97 -12.27
C LYS A 37 -16.03 -14.76 -12.90
N GLN A 38 -15.39 -15.63 -12.13
CA GLN A 38 -14.24 -16.37 -12.61
C GLN A 38 -14.69 -17.37 -13.69
N ASN A 39 -14.05 -17.33 -14.85
CA ASN A 39 -14.11 -18.45 -15.79
C ASN A 39 -13.03 -19.47 -15.39
N PRO A 40 -13.40 -20.64 -14.83
CA PRO A 40 -12.43 -21.65 -14.42
C PRO A 40 -11.66 -22.27 -15.61
N ASN A 41 -12.16 -22.10 -16.84
CA ASN A 41 -11.55 -22.64 -18.05
C ASN A 41 -10.68 -21.62 -18.81
N LEU A 42 -10.56 -20.38 -18.33
CA LEU A 42 -9.86 -19.31 -19.05
C LEU A 42 -8.41 -19.67 -19.43
N GLU A 43 -7.71 -20.40 -18.55
CA GLU A 43 -6.35 -20.85 -18.85
C GLU A 43 -6.33 -21.82 -20.04
N ASN A 44 -7.29 -22.73 -20.13
CA ASN A 44 -7.41 -23.64 -21.26
C ASN A 44 -7.92 -22.92 -22.51
N GLU A 45 -8.87 -21.97 -22.39
CA GLU A 45 -9.35 -21.16 -23.51
C GLU A 45 -8.20 -20.37 -24.18
N ILE A 46 -7.35 -19.73 -23.38
CA ILE A 46 -6.18 -18.99 -23.89
C ILE A 46 -5.14 -19.92 -24.54
N LEU A 47 -4.95 -21.12 -24.00
CA LEU A 47 -3.89 -22.04 -24.44
C LEU A 47 -4.31 -22.94 -25.61
N GLU A 48 -5.60 -23.29 -25.69
CA GLU A 48 -6.15 -24.26 -26.64
C GLU A 48 -6.87 -23.60 -27.83
N GLU A 49 -7.19 -22.30 -27.76
CA GLU A 49 -7.79 -21.56 -28.88
C GLU A 49 -6.80 -20.55 -29.50
N PRO A 50 -6.14 -20.90 -30.63
CA PRO A 50 -5.24 -20.00 -31.36
C PRO A 50 -5.90 -18.66 -31.73
N GLU A 51 -7.21 -18.67 -31.96
CA GLU A 51 -8.01 -17.49 -32.31
C GLU A 51 -8.06 -16.47 -31.17
N GLU A 52 -8.12 -16.91 -29.91
CA GLU A 52 -8.12 -16.01 -28.75
C GLU A 52 -6.75 -15.36 -28.54
N MET A 53 -5.67 -16.12 -28.72
CA MET A 53 -4.31 -15.56 -28.70
C MET A 53 -4.06 -14.61 -29.88
N GLU A 54 -4.55 -14.93 -31.07
CA GLU A 54 -4.51 -14.02 -32.22
C GLU A 54 -5.33 -12.75 -31.97
N TRP A 55 -6.50 -12.88 -31.34
CA TRP A 55 -7.33 -11.74 -30.95
C TRP A 55 -6.61 -10.86 -29.93
N LEU A 56 -5.95 -11.43 -28.92
CA LEU A 56 -5.17 -10.70 -27.93
C LEU A 56 -4.01 -9.94 -28.59
N ILE A 57 -3.27 -10.61 -29.48
CA ILE A 57 -2.17 -10.01 -30.26
C ILE A 57 -2.70 -8.89 -31.15
N TYR A 58 -3.80 -9.10 -31.86
CA TYR A 58 -4.41 -8.13 -32.76
C TYR A 58 -4.86 -6.87 -32.03
N ASN A 59 -5.56 -7.00 -30.91
CA ASN A 59 -5.98 -5.87 -30.10
C ASN A 59 -4.80 -5.14 -29.46
N GLY A 60 -3.78 -5.88 -29.00
CA GLY A 60 -2.53 -5.28 -28.51
C GLY A 60 -1.81 -4.45 -29.58
N ILE A 61 -1.74 -4.95 -30.81
CA ILE A 61 -1.14 -4.24 -31.95
C ILE A 61 -1.95 -3.01 -32.34
N ASN A 62 -3.29 -3.10 -32.35
CA ASN A 62 -4.14 -1.96 -32.69
C ASN A 62 -4.08 -0.86 -31.65
N ALA A 63 -4.14 -1.21 -30.36
CA ALA A 63 -3.93 -0.24 -29.28
C ALA A 63 -2.58 0.48 -29.41
N TYR A 64 -1.51 -0.25 -29.77
CA TYR A 64 -0.20 0.34 -30.04
C TYR A 64 -0.20 1.29 -31.26
N LYS A 65 -0.87 0.91 -32.35
CA LYS A 65 -0.97 1.74 -33.56
C LYS A 65 -1.77 3.03 -33.32
N GLU A 66 -2.91 2.94 -32.64
CA GLU A 66 -3.73 4.09 -32.28
C GLU A 66 -2.94 5.08 -31.42
N MET A 67 -2.17 4.55 -30.47
CA MET A 67 -1.27 5.34 -29.61
C MET A 67 -0.16 6.06 -30.40
N ILE A 68 0.49 5.40 -31.37
CA ILE A 68 1.51 6.03 -32.24
C ILE A 68 0.88 7.12 -33.12
N GLN A 69 -0.29 6.85 -33.70
CA GLN A 69 -0.97 7.80 -34.59
C GLN A 69 -1.45 9.05 -33.85
N GLY A 70 -1.69 8.97 -32.54
CA GLY A 70 -2.03 10.09 -31.67
C GLY A 70 -0.89 11.02 -31.28
N ASN A 71 0.32 10.89 -31.85
CA ASN A 71 1.53 11.64 -31.45
C ASN A 71 1.92 11.46 -29.98
N GLY A 72 1.45 10.38 -29.34
CA GLY A 72 1.98 9.96 -28.06
C GLY A 72 3.35 9.35 -28.29
N ASP A 73 4.42 10.07 -27.92
CA ASP A 73 5.57 9.37 -27.34
C ASP A 73 5.02 8.32 -26.38
N PHE A 74 5.62 7.13 -26.32
CA PHE A 74 5.23 6.08 -25.37
C PHE A 74 5.33 6.62 -23.93
N LYS A 75 4.32 7.35 -23.49
CA LYS A 75 4.13 7.87 -22.15
C LYS A 75 3.19 6.91 -21.42
N ALA A 76 3.56 5.63 -21.44
CA ALA A 76 3.15 4.69 -20.39
C ALA A 76 3.93 4.96 -19.09
N ARG A 77 4.77 6.00 -19.05
CA ARG A 77 5.17 6.62 -17.79
C ARG A 77 3.91 7.22 -17.18
N ILE A 78 3.37 6.49 -16.19
CA ILE A 78 2.86 7.11 -14.97
C ILE A 78 3.78 8.29 -14.63
N ASP A 79 3.22 9.42 -14.21
CA ASP A 79 4.02 10.60 -13.83
C ASP A 79 5.18 10.18 -12.90
N GLU A 80 6.34 10.85 -12.98
CA GLU A 80 7.51 10.41 -12.21
C GLU A 80 7.21 10.35 -10.71
N ASP A 81 6.40 11.30 -10.22
CA ASP A 81 5.96 11.33 -8.83
C ASP A 81 4.99 10.20 -8.52
N GLU A 82 4.05 9.90 -9.42
CA GLU A 82 3.14 8.75 -9.26
C GLU A 82 3.89 7.42 -9.29
N THR A 83 4.88 7.26 -10.16
CA THR A 83 5.73 6.06 -10.23
C THR A 83 6.52 5.92 -8.93
N ARG A 84 7.09 7.02 -8.42
CA ARG A 84 7.81 7.04 -7.14
C ARG A 84 6.89 6.71 -5.97
N LYS A 85 5.66 7.25 -5.94
CA LYS A 85 4.64 6.94 -4.92
C LYS A 85 4.28 5.46 -4.93
N LEU A 86 4.00 4.89 -6.11
CA LEU A 86 3.65 3.49 -6.27
C LEU A 86 4.81 2.58 -5.86
N LEU A 87 6.03 2.92 -6.30
CA LEU A 87 7.23 2.19 -5.91
C LEU A 87 7.44 2.24 -4.39
N GLY A 88 7.27 3.42 -3.78
CA GLY A 88 7.34 3.62 -2.33
C GLY A 88 6.31 2.79 -1.56
N LYS A 89 5.06 2.76 -2.04
CA LYS A 89 3.97 1.93 -1.50
C LYS A 89 4.37 0.46 -1.40
N HIS A 90 5.01 -0.11 -2.42
CA HIS A 90 5.38 -1.52 -2.42
C HIS A 90 6.71 -1.84 -1.72
N ILE A 91 7.69 -0.92 -1.72
CA ILE A 91 8.99 -1.11 -1.06
C ILE A 91 8.89 -0.92 0.46
N ASN A 92 8.14 0.10 0.89
CA ASN A 92 7.95 0.50 2.28
C ASN A 92 6.46 0.82 2.52
N PRO A 93 5.61 -0.20 2.69
CA PRO A 93 4.16 0.00 2.78
C PRO A 93 3.70 0.72 4.04
N ILE A 94 4.42 0.58 5.16
CA ILE A 94 3.99 1.18 6.44
C ILE A 94 3.92 2.71 6.37
N PRO A 95 4.94 3.46 5.90
CA PRO A 95 4.84 4.90 5.71
C PRO A 95 3.67 5.34 4.84
N TYR A 96 3.40 4.62 3.75
CA TYR A 96 2.28 4.90 2.87
C TYR A 96 0.93 4.75 3.61
N ILE A 97 0.73 3.65 4.34
CA ILE A 97 -0.49 3.41 5.12
C ILE A 97 -0.63 4.42 6.27
N LEU A 98 0.45 4.73 6.98
CA LEU A 98 0.45 5.74 8.05
C LEU A 98 -0.01 7.10 7.53
N ASN A 99 0.47 7.52 6.35
CA ASN A 99 0.06 8.78 5.73
C ASN A 99 -1.43 8.82 5.36
N GLN A 100 -2.09 7.68 5.13
CA GLN A 100 -3.54 7.63 4.94
C GLN A 100 -4.30 7.73 6.27
N LEU A 101 -3.81 7.02 7.30
CA LEU A 101 -4.54 6.80 8.53
C LEU A 101 -4.38 7.93 9.56
N VAL A 102 -3.18 8.48 9.72
CA VAL A 102 -2.86 9.37 10.84
C VAL A 102 -2.14 10.64 10.39
N SER A 103 -2.24 11.69 11.20
CA SER A 103 -1.47 12.93 11.06
C SER A 103 -0.75 13.26 12.36
N TYR A 104 0.36 13.99 12.26
CA TYR A 104 1.02 14.64 13.40
C TYR A 104 0.56 16.10 13.56
N SER A 105 -0.13 16.67 12.57
CA SER A 105 -0.73 17.99 12.64
C SER A 105 -2.20 17.89 13.03
N LYS A 106 -2.64 18.76 13.96
CA LYS A 106 -4.05 18.87 14.36
C LYS A 106 -4.95 19.37 13.23
N GLU A 107 -4.40 20.12 12.28
CA GLU A 107 -5.16 20.79 11.22
C GLU A 107 -5.78 19.81 10.20
N ASP A 108 -5.23 18.59 10.09
CA ASP A 108 -5.65 17.58 9.11
C ASP A 108 -6.65 16.54 9.66
N THR A 109 -7.30 16.83 10.79
CA THR A 109 -7.85 15.78 11.67
C THR A 109 -9.32 15.96 11.97
N THR A 110 -9.97 14.85 12.34
CA THR A 110 -11.40 14.84 12.72
C THR A 110 -11.62 14.71 14.22
N MET A 111 -10.61 14.21 14.96
CA MET A 111 -10.71 13.93 16.40
C MET A 111 -9.34 14.06 17.08
N GLU A 112 -9.33 14.63 18.30
CA GLU A 112 -8.15 14.71 19.17
C GLU A 112 -7.96 13.47 20.07
N GLU A 113 -8.73 12.41 19.82
CA GLU A 113 -8.64 11.20 20.64
C GLU A 113 -7.30 10.49 20.48
N PRO A 114 -6.67 10.05 21.58
CA PRO A 114 -5.43 9.31 21.52
C PRO A 114 -5.65 7.97 20.81
N ILE A 115 -4.72 7.61 19.92
CA ILE A 115 -4.82 6.40 19.12
C ILE A 115 -4.25 5.21 19.91
N PRO A 116 -5.03 4.14 20.21
CA PRO A 116 -4.50 2.95 20.85
C PRO A 116 -3.45 2.26 19.97
N THR A 117 -2.33 1.83 20.57
CA THR A 117 -1.23 1.24 19.78
C THR A 117 -1.63 -0.07 19.09
N VAL A 118 -2.47 -0.87 19.75
CA VAL A 118 -2.96 -2.15 19.21
C VAL A 118 -3.96 -1.90 18.08
N GLU A 119 -4.85 -0.93 18.23
CA GLU A 119 -5.82 -0.54 17.20
C GLU A 119 -5.10 -0.10 15.92
N LEU A 120 -4.12 0.81 16.04
CA LEU A 120 -3.34 1.25 14.88
C LEU A 120 -2.59 0.09 14.23
N ASN A 121 -2.04 -0.84 15.01
CA ASN A 121 -1.34 -2.01 14.49
C ASN A 121 -2.28 -2.88 13.65
N ASN A 122 -3.43 -3.25 14.22
CA ASN A 122 -4.44 -4.07 13.54
C ASN A 122 -4.94 -3.38 12.28
N LEU A 123 -5.18 -2.06 12.35
CA LEU A 123 -5.66 -1.30 11.22
C LEU A 123 -4.64 -1.25 10.08
N ILE A 124 -3.35 -1.04 10.39
CA ILE A 124 -2.28 -1.07 9.37
C ILE A 124 -2.22 -2.44 8.70
N GLN A 125 -2.31 -3.52 9.47
CA GLN A 125 -2.29 -4.88 8.91
C GLN A 125 -3.52 -5.16 8.05
N TYR A 126 -4.70 -4.73 8.47
CA TYR A 126 -5.93 -4.87 7.70
C TYR A 126 -5.87 -4.10 6.38
N VAL A 127 -5.45 -2.82 6.40
CA VAL A 127 -5.28 -2.02 5.18
C VAL A 127 -4.23 -2.66 4.25
N ALA A 128 -3.09 -3.10 4.79
CA ALA A 128 -2.08 -3.79 4.01
C ALA A 128 -2.62 -5.06 3.33
N LYS A 129 -3.42 -5.86 4.05
CA LYS A 129 -4.05 -7.07 3.50
C LYS A 129 -5.01 -6.73 2.35
N ILE A 130 -5.87 -5.73 2.53
CA ILE A 130 -6.82 -5.29 1.50
C ILE A 130 -6.10 -4.73 0.26
N GLU A 131 -5.01 -3.97 0.47
CA GLU A 131 -4.20 -3.42 -0.62
C GLU A 131 -3.18 -4.40 -1.19
N GLY A 132 -3.12 -5.66 -0.72
CA GLY A 132 -2.17 -6.67 -1.21
C GLY A 132 -0.70 -6.37 -0.88
N LEU A 133 -0.44 -5.60 0.17
CA LEU A 133 0.90 -5.17 0.59
C LEU A 133 1.51 -6.12 1.63
N ALA A 134 2.75 -6.57 1.41
CA ALA A 134 3.45 -7.44 2.35
C ALA A 134 4.20 -6.63 3.42
N ILE A 135 3.87 -6.89 4.69
CA ILE A 135 4.62 -6.36 5.85
C ILE A 135 5.57 -7.44 6.36
N THR A 136 6.88 -7.17 6.32
CA THR A 136 7.94 -8.17 6.57
C THR A 136 8.43 -8.26 8.02
N LYS A 137 8.00 -7.36 8.90
CA LYS A 137 8.49 -7.25 10.29
C LYS A 137 7.37 -7.47 11.30
N ILE A 138 6.78 -8.65 11.23
CA ILE A 138 5.76 -9.16 12.14
C ILE A 138 6.46 -9.98 13.24
N ASN A 139 6.00 -9.86 14.49
CA ASN A 139 6.49 -10.64 15.63
C ASN A 139 5.71 -11.97 15.76
N ASP A 140 6.09 -12.79 16.74
CA ASP A 140 5.46 -14.10 16.98
C ASP A 140 3.96 -14.00 17.38
N SER A 141 3.47 -12.81 17.72
CA SER A 141 2.06 -12.55 18.06
C SER A 141 1.26 -12.00 16.87
N GLU A 142 1.77 -12.16 15.64
CA GLU A 142 1.15 -11.64 14.41
C GLU A 142 0.93 -10.12 14.44
N GLN A 143 1.77 -9.39 15.19
CA GLN A 143 1.74 -7.94 15.26
C GLN A 143 2.98 -7.33 14.64
N ILE A 144 2.84 -6.16 14.02
CA ILE A 144 4.00 -5.39 13.58
C ILE A 144 4.88 -5.09 14.82
N ASN A 145 6.18 -5.37 14.74
CA ASN A 145 7.09 -5.15 15.86
C ASN A 145 6.96 -3.69 16.37
N PRO A 146 6.67 -3.45 17.67
CA PRO A 146 6.40 -2.11 18.17
C PRO A 146 7.56 -1.12 17.98
N HIS A 147 8.81 -1.55 18.17
CA HIS A 147 9.98 -0.70 17.94
C HIS A 147 10.15 -0.34 16.46
N TYR A 148 9.85 -1.29 15.57
CA TYR A 148 9.88 -1.05 14.13
C TYR A 148 8.78 -0.07 13.72
N LEU A 149 7.53 -0.28 14.15
CA LEU A 149 6.42 0.62 13.85
C LEU A 149 6.68 2.04 14.36
N ALA A 150 7.17 2.17 15.60
CA ALA A 150 7.59 3.44 16.19
C ALA A 150 8.70 4.14 15.39
N SER A 151 9.64 3.37 14.81
CA SER A 151 10.66 3.91 13.90
C SER A 151 10.06 4.42 12.59
N GLN A 152 9.13 3.66 12.00
CA GLN A 152 8.46 4.06 10.76
C GLN A 152 7.60 5.32 10.95
N ILE A 153 6.89 5.44 12.08
CA ILE A 153 6.13 6.65 12.42
C ILE A 153 7.05 7.88 12.45
N ARG A 154 8.18 7.80 13.16
CA ARG A 154 9.14 8.91 13.21
C ARG A 154 9.67 9.29 11.83
N ALA A 155 10.05 8.29 11.03
CA ALA A 155 10.55 8.52 9.69
C ALA A 155 9.49 9.14 8.76
N THR A 156 8.23 8.73 8.90
CA THR A 156 7.12 9.19 8.04
C THR A 156 6.78 10.66 8.29
N PHE A 157 6.86 11.11 9.55
CA PHE A 157 6.48 12.48 9.94
C PHE A 157 7.68 13.35 10.34
N GLU A 158 8.90 12.94 9.98
CA GLU A 158 10.16 13.66 10.27
C GLU A 158 10.31 14.07 11.75
N LEU A 159 9.89 13.20 12.67
CA LEU A 159 9.83 13.51 14.09
C LEU A 159 11.21 13.45 14.74
N ASP A 160 11.48 14.42 15.61
CA ASP A 160 12.74 14.51 16.33
C ASP A 160 12.91 13.38 17.38
N ASN A 161 14.11 13.30 17.96
CA ASN A 161 14.43 12.32 19.01
C ASN A 161 13.65 12.54 20.32
N LYS A 162 12.90 13.64 20.48
CA LYS A 162 12.03 13.89 21.64
C LYS A 162 10.67 13.23 21.49
N TRP A 163 10.36 12.68 20.31
CA TRP A 163 9.22 11.79 20.15
C TRP A 163 9.38 10.55 21.03
N THR A 164 8.50 10.43 22.02
CA THR A 164 8.53 9.30 22.96
C THR A 164 8.06 8.04 22.23
N THR A 165 8.98 7.10 22.02
CA THR A 165 8.68 5.75 21.52
C THR A 165 7.90 4.89 22.53
N LYS A 166 7.78 5.38 23.77
CA LYS A 166 7.04 4.71 24.84
C LYS A 166 5.56 5.09 24.73
N PRO A 167 4.66 4.11 24.60
CA PRO A 167 3.24 4.37 24.65
C PRO A 167 2.90 5.08 25.97
N GLN A 168 2.04 6.10 25.91
CA GLN A 168 1.55 6.75 27.12
C GLN A 168 0.25 6.10 27.56
N TYR A 169 0.12 5.89 28.87
CA TYR A 169 -1.10 5.39 29.48
C TYR A 169 -2.09 6.52 29.65
N VAL A 170 -3.30 6.36 29.11
CA VAL A 170 -4.40 7.30 29.33
C VAL A 170 -5.21 6.81 30.53
N ALA A 171 -5.14 7.52 31.64
CA ALA A 171 -5.77 7.12 32.90
C ALA A 171 -7.32 7.16 32.88
N GLN A 172 -7.94 7.76 31.86
CA GLN A 172 -9.38 7.97 31.77
C GLN A 172 -10.14 6.91 30.95
N ILE A 173 -9.44 6.09 30.16
CA ILE A 173 -10.04 4.95 29.46
C ILE A 173 -9.82 3.75 30.36
N GLU A 174 -10.87 3.21 30.95
CA GLU A 174 -10.80 2.10 31.90
C GLU A 174 -9.94 0.95 31.34
N LYS A 175 -8.89 0.59 32.10
CA LYS A 175 -7.71 -0.24 31.74
C LYS A 175 -6.58 0.57 31.11
N SER A 176 -5.40 0.42 31.67
CA SER A 176 -4.14 1.01 31.20
C SER A 176 -3.85 0.63 29.73
N VAL A 177 -4.38 1.40 28.76
CA VAL A 177 -4.15 1.21 27.33
C VAL A 177 -2.95 2.04 26.89
N ASN A 178 -2.05 1.39 26.15
CA ASN A 178 -0.92 2.02 25.48
C ASN A 178 -1.43 2.82 24.27
N THR A 179 -1.06 4.10 24.18
CA THR A 179 -1.50 4.99 23.08
C THR A 179 -0.35 5.72 22.41
N TYR A 180 -0.60 6.22 21.20
CA TYR A 180 0.20 7.23 20.51
C TYR A 180 -0.47 8.61 20.66
N PRO A 181 -0.23 9.34 21.76
CA PRO A 181 -0.95 10.58 22.07
C PRO A 181 -0.58 11.77 21.18
N GLN A 182 0.52 11.63 20.42
CA GLN A 182 1.01 12.66 19.52
C GLN A 182 0.55 12.44 18.07
N LEU A 183 -0.26 11.40 17.82
CA LEU A 183 -0.86 11.14 16.53
C LEU A 183 -2.36 11.42 16.60
N TYR A 184 -2.88 11.90 15.48
CA TYR A 184 -4.28 12.26 15.32
C TYR A 184 -4.91 11.46 14.18
N LYS A 185 -6.20 11.14 14.31
CA LYS A 185 -6.95 10.36 13.31
C LYS A 185 -7.28 11.25 12.10
N LYS A 186 -6.87 10.83 10.90
CA LYS A 186 -7.36 11.42 9.65
C LYS A 186 -8.82 10.98 9.39
N PRO A 187 -9.59 11.68 8.54
CA PRO A 187 -10.97 11.29 8.21
C PRO A 187 -11.10 9.82 7.75
N GLN A 188 -10.12 9.33 7.00
CA GLN A 188 -10.11 7.96 6.48
C GLN A 188 -9.94 6.88 7.56
N TYR A 189 -9.41 7.24 8.74
CA TYR A 189 -9.14 6.31 9.82
C TYR A 189 -10.39 5.56 10.27
N ASN A 190 -11.47 6.29 10.56
CA ASN A 190 -12.71 5.70 11.05
C ASN A 190 -13.40 4.86 9.97
N ASN A 191 -13.36 5.28 8.70
CA ASN A 191 -13.89 4.48 7.59
C ASN A 191 -13.20 3.12 7.49
N TRP A 192 -11.87 3.08 7.66
CA TRP A 192 -11.13 1.84 7.67
C TRP A 192 -11.41 1.00 8.92
N LEU A 193 -11.56 1.64 10.08
CA LEU A 193 -11.88 0.96 11.34
C LEU A 193 -13.25 0.29 11.29
N GLU A 194 -14.26 0.98 10.74
CA GLU A 194 -15.60 0.42 10.53
C GLU A 194 -15.57 -0.77 9.57
N LYS A 195 -14.85 -0.67 8.44
CA LYS A 195 -14.67 -1.79 7.51
C LYS A 195 -14.04 -3.00 8.19
N MET A 196 -12.95 -2.78 8.93
CA MET A 196 -12.28 -3.85 9.67
C MET A 196 -13.24 -4.55 10.63
N ASN A 197 -14.01 -3.79 11.42
CA ASN A 197 -14.96 -4.34 12.38
C ASN A 197 -16.13 -5.10 11.74
N ASN A 198 -16.51 -4.76 10.50
CA ASN A 198 -17.57 -5.46 9.76
C ASN A 198 -17.08 -6.75 9.09
N ASP A 199 -15.78 -6.87 8.83
CA ASP A 199 -15.15 -8.02 8.17
C ASP A 199 -14.57 -9.05 9.14
N THR A 200 -14.68 -8.83 10.46
CA THR A 200 -14.19 -9.74 11.52
C THR A 200 -15.33 -10.58 12.10
#